data_AF-M0C2P5-F1
#
_entry.id   AF-M0C2P5-F1
#
_cell.length_a   1.000
_cell.length_b   1.000
_cell.length_c   1.000
_cell.angle_alpha   90.00
_cell.angle_beta   90.00
_cell.angle_gamma   90.00
#
_symmetry.space_group_name_H-M   'P 1'
#
loop_
_entity.id
_entity.type
_entity.pdbx_description
1 polymer ?
#
loop_
_entity_poly.entity_id
_entity_poly.type
_entity_poly.pdbx_seq_one_letter_code
_entity_poly.pdbx_strand_id
1 'polypeptide(L)' 'MEYDEIDLRLRERDGRRVIEIDGYFRPHPESKPSEYRRHAIIDLTEDQAQTLHDELEECLTE' A
#
# COMPACT_ATOMS: atom_id res chain seq x y z
N MET A 1 13.67 -1.97 -3.57
CA MET A 1 13.31 -2.63 -2.29
C MET A 1 12.18 -3.57 -2.64
N GLU A 2 12.33 -4.86 -2.35
CA GLU A 2 11.30 -5.88 -2.61
C GLU A 2 10.54 -6.14 -1.31
N TYR A 3 9.22 -6.25 -1.41
CA TYR A 3 8.34 -6.54 -0.28
C TYR A 3 7.82 -7.96 -0.41
N ASP A 4 7.82 -8.70 0.69
CA ASP A 4 7.24 -10.05 0.75
C ASP A 4 5.71 -10.00 0.71
N GLU A 5 5.12 -8.92 1.25
CA GLU A 5 3.68 -8.72 1.31
C GLU A 5 3.34 -7.22 1.16
N ILE A 6 2.23 -6.93 0.48
CA ILE A 6 1.67 -5.59 0.36
C ILE A 6 0.27 -5.60 0.95
N ASP A 7 0.00 -4.64 1.83
CA ASP A 7 -1.29 -4.43 2.47
C ASP A 7 -1.87 -3.09 2.05
N LEU A 8 -3.18 -3.08 1.80
CA LEU A 8 -3.95 -1.86 1.59
C LEU A 8 -5.00 -1.72 2.70
N ARG A 9 -5.06 -0.56 3.36
CA ARG A 9 -6.02 -0.29 4.43
C ARG A 9 -6.64 1.09 4.29
N LEU A 10 -7.95 1.17 4.52
CA LEU A 10 -8.65 2.45 4.62
C LEU A 10 -8.59 2.96 6.07
N ARG A 11 -8.19 4.21 6.27
CA ARG A 11 -8.10 4.83 7.60
C ARG A 11 -8.59 6.28 7.58
N GLU A 12 -9.12 6.75 8.70
CA GLU A 12 -9.43 8.16 8.90
C GLU A 12 -8.25 8.86 9.60
N ARG A 13 -7.78 9.98 9.02
CA ARG A 13 -6.76 10.88 9.58
C ARG A 13 -7.19 12.33 9.36
N ASP A 14 -7.17 13.13 10.43
CA ASP A 14 -7.51 14.56 10.40
C ASP A 14 -8.86 14.86 9.71
N GLY A 15 -9.86 13.99 9.93
CA GLY A 15 -11.19 14.11 9.34
C GLY A 15 -11.27 13.76 7.84
N ARG A 16 -10.22 13.14 7.28
CA ARG A 16 -10.15 12.68 5.89
C ARG A 16 -9.90 11.19 5.83
N ARG A 17 -10.47 10.52 4.84
CA ARG A 17 -10.17 9.12 4.55
C ARG A 17 -8.93 9.04 3.67
N VAL A 18 -8.03 8.15 4.04
CA VAL A 18 -6.81 7.84 3.31
C VAL A 18 -6.68 6.34 3.12
N ILE A 19 -6.12 5.94 1.99
CA ILE A 19 -5.75 4.55 1.69
C ILE A 19 -4.26 4.43 1.98
N GLU A 20 -3.91 3.76 3.07
CA GLU A 20 -2.53 3.45 3.44
C GLU A 20 -2.08 2.21 2.64
N ILE A 21 -0.98 2.33 1.91
CA ILE A 21 -0.32 1.22 1.22
C ILE A 21 0.99 0.92 1.95
N ASP A 22 1.04 -0.26 2.57
CA ASP A 22 2.17 -0.70 3.37
C ASP A 22 2.86 -1.88 2.70
N GLY A 23 4.19 -1.87 2.71
CA GLY A 23 5.01 -3.02 2.37
C GLY A 23 5.54 -3.68 3.63
N TYR A 24 5.54 -5.01 3.65
CA TYR A 24 6.16 -5.81 4.69
C TYR A 24 7.34 -6.56 4.10
N PHE A 25 8.47 -6.52 4.80
CA PHE A 25 9.67 -7.21 4.37
C PHE A 25 10.35 -7.95 5.52
N ARG A 26 10.99 -9.06 5.17
CA ARG A 26 11.86 -9.79 6.07
C ARG A 26 13.21 -9.08 6.20
N PRO A 27 13.66 -8.71 7.41
CA PRO A 27 14.99 -8.14 7.59
C PRO A 27 16.09 -9.16 7.27
N HIS A 28 15.84 -10.44 7.54
CA HIS A 28 16.74 -11.57 7.26
C HIS A 28 15.96 -12.73 6.61
N PRO A 29 16.57 -13.56 5.76
CA PRO A 29 15.88 -14.65 5.06
C PRO A 29 15.12 -15.62 5.98
N GLU A 30 15.65 -15.84 7.19
CA GLU A 30 15.13 -16.77 8.21
C GLU A 30 14.05 -16.15 9.13
N SER A 31 13.70 -14.88 8.90
CA SER A 31 12.72 -14.16 9.76
C SER A 31 11.34 -14.80 9.66
N LYS A 32 10.68 -14.97 10.81
CA LYS A 32 9.29 -15.44 10.86
C LYS A 32 8.33 -14.30 10.48
N PRO A 33 7.08 -14.61 10.05
CA PRO A 33 6.06 -13.60 9.74
C PRO A 33 5.85 -12.52 10.81
N SER A 34 5.92 -12.89 12.10
CA SER A 34 5.81 -11.94 13.22
C SER A 34 6.96 -10.93 13.32
N GLU A 35 8.07 -11.19 12.63
CA GLU A 35 9.28 -10.35 12.62
C GLU A 35 9.36 -9.46 11.37
N TYR A 36 8.35 -9.52 10.50
CA TYR A 36 8.29 -8.70 9.31
C TYR A 36 8.22 -7.24 9.70
N ARG A 37 8.99 -6.41 9.00
CA ARG A 37 9.01 -4.98 9.24
C ARG A 37 8.05 -4.30 8.29
N ARG A 38 7.17 -3.48 8.86
CA ARG A 38 6.31 -2.58 8.12
C ARG A 38 7.12 -1.40 7.57
N HIS A 39 6.90 -1.07 6.31
CA HIS A 39 7.37 0.12 5.65
C HIS A 39 6.18 0.81 4.97
N ALA A 40 5.88 2.04 5.38
CA ALA A 40 4.86 2.84 4.71
C ALA A 40 5.37 3.21 3.31
N ILE A 41 4.65 2.79 2.27
CA ILE A 41 5.04 3.07 0.88
C ILE A 41 4.46 4.41 0.47
N ILE A 42 3.14 4.52 0.54
CA ILE A 42 2.40 5.73 0.18
C ILE A 42 1.03 5.74 0.87
N ASP A 43 0.59 6.93 1.27
CA ASP A 43 -0.78 7.18 1.69
C ASP A 43 -1.46 7.95 0.56
N LEU A 44 -2.57 7.42 0.03
CA LEU A 44 -3.36 8.06 -1.01
C LEU A 44 -4.59 8.72 -0.39
N THR A 45 -4.91 9.94 -0.84
CA THR A 45 -6.25 10.49 -0.61
C THR A 45 -7.28 9.75 -1.47
N GLU A 46 -8.57 9.88 -1.15
CA GLU A 46 -9.65 9.34 -1.98
C GLU A 46 -9.54 9.84 -3.44
N ASP A 47 -9.28 11.13 -3.66
CA ASP A 47 -9.10 11.69 -5.01
C ASP A 47 -7.93 11.04 -5.77
N GLN A 48 -6.78 10.86 -5.10
CA GLN A 48 -5.59 10.25 -5.73
C GLN A 48 -5.81 8.76 -6.04
N ALA A 49 -6.52 8.04 -5.18
CA ALA A 49 -6.86 6.65 -5.41
C ALA A 49 -7.84 6.49 -6.58
N GLN A 50 -8.79 7.43 -6.73
CA GLN A 50 -9.68 7.44 -7.88
C GLN A 50 -8.90 7.68 -9.19
N THR A 51 -8.01 8.68 -9.21
CA THR A 51 -7.16 8.92 -10.39
C THR A 51 -6.34 7.68 -10.76
N LEU A 52 -5.71 7.02 -9.78
CA LEU A 52 -4.95 5.80 -10.02
C LEU A 52 -5.83 4.68 -10.58
N HIS A 53 -7.06 4.52 -10.08
CA HIS A 53 -7.99 3.53 -10.59
C HIS A 53 -8.31 3.77 -12.07
N ASP A 54 -8.62 5.03 -12.43
CA ASP A 54 -9.00 5.39 -13.80
C ASP A 54 -7.84 5.18 -14.79
N GLU A 55 -6.61 5.57 -14.40
CA GLU A 55 -5.41 5.34 -15.20
C GLU A 55 -5.11 3.84 -15.40
N LEU A 56 -5.30 3.03 -14.35
CA LEU A 56 -5.11 1.59 -14.43
C LEU A 56 -6.19 0.91 -15.30
N GLU A 57 -7.44 1.37 -15.22
CA GLU A 57 -8.52 0.87 -16.07
C GLU A 57 -8.22 1.12 -17.55
N GLU A 58 -7.77 2.33 -17.90
CA GLU A 58 -7.33 2.68 -19.25
C GLU A 58 -6.20 1.75 -19.72
N CYS A 59 -5.14 1.60 -18.91
CA CYS A 59 -3.99 0.75 -19.25
C CYS A 59 -4.31 -0.75 -19.42
N LEU A 60 -5.37 -1.25 -18.76
CA LEU A 60 -5.73 -2.67 -18.77
C LEU A 60 -6.79 -3.02 -19.82
N THR A 61 -7.41 -2.02 -20.44
CA THR A 61 -8.46 -2.20 -21.46
C THR A 61 -7.99 -1.93 -22.89
N GLU A 62 -6.77 -1.40 -23.07
CA GLU A 62 -6.03 -1.33 -24.34
C GLU A 62 -5.12 -2.54 -24.60
#